data_AF-A0AAV4IBT5-F1
#
_entry.id   AF-A0AAV4IBT5-F1
#
_cell.length_a   1.000
_cell.length_b   1.000
_cell.length_c   1.000
_cell.angle_alpha   90.00
_cell.angle_beta   90.00
_cell.angle_gamma   90.00
#
_symmetry.space_group_name_H-M   'P 1'
#
loop_
_entity.id
_entity.type
_entity.pdbx_description
1 polymer ?
#
loop_
_entity_poly.entity_id
_entity_poly.type
_entity_poly.pdbx_seq_one_letter_code
_entity_poly.pdbx_strand_id
1 'polypeptide(L)'
;MCAARQQRYAVFLSGFDYSIEYHNSKANANADSLSRLPLPTSQDNNELEDDTCMYYQDIVESIPVSAKTIAKESRCYKIISKVITFVTNDE
;
A
#
# COMPACT_ATOMS: atom_id res chain seq x y z
N MET A 1 -6.73 -18.18 5.88
CA MET A 1 -7.89 -17.43 6.44
C MET A 1 -8.53 -16.50 5.38
N CYS A 2 -8.81 -17.00 4.16
CA CYS A 2 -9.38 -16.19 3.07
C CYS A 2 -10.82 -16.62 2.71
N ALA A 3 -11.11 -17.92 2.82
CA ALA A 3 -12.44 -18.49 2.53
C ALA A 3 -13.55 -17.95 3.44
N ALA A 4 -13.29 -17.78 4.74
CA ALA A 4 -14.30 -17.24 5.67
C ALA A 4 -14.69 -15.78 5.34
N ARG A 5 -13.75 -14.98 4.83
CA ARG A 5 -14.03 -13.60 4.38
C ARG A 5 -14.88 -13.61 3.12
N GLN A 6 -14.54 -14.46 2.14
CA GLN A 6 -15.32 -14.62 0.91
C GLN A 6 -16.76 -15.08 1.19
N GLN A 7 -16.96 -16.02 2.11
CA GLN A 7 -18.30 -16.50 2.48
C GLN A 7 -19.17 -15.39 3.10
N ARG A 8 -18.60 -14.53 3.95
CA ARG A 8 -19.35 -13.38 4.52
C ARG A 8 -19.78 -12.39 3.43
N TYR A 9 -18.88 -12.07 2.49
CA TYR A 9 -19.23 -11.21 1.38
C TYR A 9 -20.23 -11.86 0.42
N ALA A 10 -20.20 -13.18 0.22
CA ALA A 10 -21.20 -13.88 -0.59
C ALA A 10 -22.62 -13.72 -0.01
N VAL A 11 -22.77 -13.82 1.32
CA VAL A 11 -24.06 -13.56 1.99
C VAL A 11 -24.50 -12.11 1.79
N PHE A 12 -23.59 -11.15 1.98
CA PHE A 12 -23.90 -9.73 1.78
C PHE A 12 -24.31 -9.42 0.32
N LEU A 13 -23.55 -9.93 -0.65
CA LEU A 13 -23.79 -9.70 -2.08
C LEU A 13 -25.09 -10.38 -2.56
N SER A 14 -25.55 -11.45 -1.91
CA SER A 14 -26.81 -12.13 -2.28
C SER A 14 -28.07 -11.24 -2.19
N GLY A 15 -27.98 -10.10 -1.49
CA GLY A 15 -29.07 -9.12 -1.44
C GLY A 15 -29.14 -8.17 -2.65
N PHE A 16 -28.23 -8.30 -3.62
CA PHE A 16 -28.15 -7.43 -4.78
C PHE A 16 -28.33 -8.23 -6.07
N ASP A 17 -28.93 -7.60 -7.08
CA ASP A 17 -28.96 -8.13 -8.44
C ASP A 17 -27.73 -7.60 -9.20
N TYR A 18 -26.77 -8.47 -9.53
CA TYR A 18 -25.53 -8.08 -10.18
C TYR A 18 -24.97 -9.20 -11.07
N SER A 19 -24.26 -8.80 -12.13
CA SER A 19 -23.41 -9.67 -12.95
C SER A 19 -21.95 -9.44 -12.58
N ILE A 20 -21.13 -10.50 -12.61
CA ILE A 20 -19.68 -10.38 -12.49
C ILE A 20 -19.10 -10.25 -13.89
N GLU A 21 -18.42 -9.14 -14.15
CA GLU A 21 -17.82 -8.84 -15.45
C GLU A 21 -16.31 -8.58 -15.32
N TYR A 22 -15.57 -9.01 -16.34
CA TYR A 22 -14.15 -8.67 -16.44
C TYR A 22 -14.00 -7.24 -16.95
N HIS A 23 -13.28 -6.42 -16.19
CA HIS A 23 -12.94 -5.05 -16.57
C HIS A 23 -11.43 -4.93 -16.77
N ASN A 24 -11.01 -4.48 -17.96
CA ASN A 24 -9.58 -4.33 -18.23
C ASN A 24 -8.97 -3.16 -17.42
N SER A 25 -7.66 -3.21 -17.18
CA SER A 25 -6.98 -2.23 -16.33
C SER A 25 -7.15 -0.78 -16.79
N LYS A 26 -7.18 -0.54 -18.11
CA LYS A 26 -7.36 0.82 -18.66
C LYS A 26 -8.73 1.39 -18.35
N ALA A 27 -9.76 0.54 -18.39
CA ALA A 27 -11.13 0.93 -18.09
C ALA A 27 -11.39 1.07 -16.58
N ASN A 28 -10.49 0.56 -15.73
CA ASN A 28 -10.55 0.67 -14.27
C ASN A 28 -9.78 1.88 -13.70
N ALA A 29 -9.35 2.81 -14.56
CA ALA A 29 -8.49 3.94 -14.17
C ALA A 29 -9.13 4.86 -13.11
N ASN A 30 -10.46 5.00 -13.13
CA ASN A 30 -11.21 5.75 -12.13
C ASN A 30 -11.18 5.09 -10.74
N ALA A 31 -11.39 3.78 -10.66
CA ALA A 31 -11.36 3.06 -9.39
C ALA A 31 -9.92 3.00 -8.83
N ASP A 32 -8.92 2.80 -9.70
CA ASP A 32 -7.51 2.82 -9.29
C ASP A 32 -7.11 4.21 -8.77
N SER A 33 -7.50 5.30 -9.45
CA SER A 33 -7.17 6.66 -8.99
C SER A 33 -7.85 7.01 -7.68
N LEU A 34 -9.14 6.69 -7.53
CA LEU A 34 -9.89 7.00 -6.30
C LEU A 34 -9.43 6.16 -5.10
N SER A 35 -9.09 4.88 -5.31
CA SER A 35 -8.58 4.02 -4.23
C SER A 35 -7.18 4.42 -3.75
N ARG A 36 -6.40 5.11 -4.59
CA ARG A 36 -5.06 5.62 -4.25
C ARG A 36 -5.04 7.09 -3.86
N LEU A 37 -6.15 7.81 -3.99
CA LEU A 37 -6.19 9.23 -3.73
C LEU A 37 -5.88 9.47 -2.24
N PRO A 38 -4.83 10.25 -1.91
CA PRO A 38 -4.53 10.57 -0.52
C PRO A 38 -5.73 11.23 0.12
N LEU A 39 -6.20 10.68 1.24
CA LEU A 39 -7.20 11.36 2.05
C LEU A 39 -6.58 12.62 2.65
N PRO A 40 -7.33 13.74 2.76
CA PRO A 40 -6.86 14.90 3.49
C PRO A 40 -6.60 14.47 4.94
N THR A 41 -5.35 14.52 5.36
CA THR A 41 -4.93 14.13 6.72
C THR A 41 -5.49 15.15 7.71
N SER A 42 -6.69 14.90 8.26
CA SER A 42 -6.95 15.34 9.62
C SER A 42 -5.99 14.54 10.50
N GLN A 43 -5.13 15.23 11.25
CA GLN A 43 -4.23 14.64 12.25
C GLN A 43 -5.01 14.00 13.42
N ASP A 44 -6.04 13.22 13.15
CA ASP A 44 -6.58 12.30 14.14
C ASP A 44 -5.70 11.06 14.06
N ASN A 45 -4.77 11.00 15.01
CA ASN A 45 -3.95 9.84 15.36
C ASN A 45 -4.81 8.69 15.90
N ASN A 46 -5.94 8.41 15.26
CA ASN A 46 -6.65 7.15 15.40
C ASN A 46 -6.15 6.28 14.26
N GLU A 47 -4.85 5.96 14.32
CA GLU A 47 -4.35 4.76 13.66
C GLU A 47 -5.24 3.63 14.16
N LEU A 48 -6.15 3.18 13.31
CA LEU A 48 -6.84 1.94 13.52
C LEU A 48 -5.75 0.93 13.87
N GLU A 49 -5.86 0.31 15.04
CA GLU A 49 -5.09 -0.87 15.43
C GLU A 49 -5.39 -1.95 14.38
N ASP A 50 -4.73 -1.82 13.24
CA ASP A 50 -4.88 -2.70 12.11
C ASP A 50 -3.94 -3.86 12.39
N ASP A 51 -4.49 -5.06 12.56
CA ASP A 51 -3.71 -6.30 12.71
C ASP A 51 -2.61 -6.42 11.63
N THR A 52 -2.80 -5.75 10.49
CA THR A 52 -1.83 -5.63 9.41
C THR A 52 -0.54 -4.91 9.81
N CYS A 53 -0.58 -3.94 10.74
CA CYS A 53 0.61 -3.23 11.23
C CYS A 53 1.58 -4.19 11.95
N MET A 54 1.05 -5.06 12.83
CA MET A 54 1.85 -6.10 13.48
C MET A 54 2.44 -7.10 12.47
N TYR A 55 1.64 -7.55 11.50
CA TYR A 55 2.12 -8.45 10.43
C TYR A 55 3.24 -7.83 9.60
N TYR A 56 3.13 -6.54 9.26
CA TYR A 56 4.20 -5.84 8.53
C TYR A 56 5.46 -5.68 9.37
N GLN A 57 5.32 -5.47 10.68
CA GLN A 57 6.46 -5.32 11.58
C GLN A 57 7.28 -6.61 11.69
N ASP A 58 6.63 -7.77 11.87
CA ASP A 58 7.30 -9.08 11.87
C ASP A 58 8.03 -9.36 10.55
N ILE A 59 7.41 -9.01 9.42
CA ILE A 59 8.04 -9.14 8.11
C ILE A 59 9.26 -8.23 8.00
N VAL A 60 9.14 -6.96 8.38
CA VAL A 60 10.24 -5.99 8.32
C VAL A 60 11.40 -6.43 9.19
N GLU A 61 11.14 -7.00 10.37
CA GLU A 61 12.17 -7.57 11.25
C GLU A 61 12.84 -8.82 10.65
N SER A 62 12.12 -9.61 9.86
CA SER A 62 12.66 -10.80 9.19
C SER A 62 13.55 -10.50 7.97
N ILE A 63 13.51 -9.28 7.43
CA ILE A 63 14.27 -8.92 6.22
C ILE A 63 15.76 -8.77 6.58
N PRO A 64 16.69 -9.42 5.86
CA PRO A 64 18.13 -9.38 6.16
C PRO A 64 18.80 -8.03 5.80
N VAL A 65 18.01 -7.01 5.48
CA VAL A 65 18.47 -5.71 4.98
C VAL A 65 17.89 -4.62 5.88
N SER A 66 18.77 -3.87 6.54
CA SER A 66 18.39 -2.73 7.38
C SER A 66 18.28 -1.44 6.56
N ALA A 67 17.42 -0.51 7.00
CA ALA A 67 17.35 0.85 6.49
C ALA A 67 18.73 1.55 6.43
N LYS A 68 19.61 1.28 7.40
CA LYS A 68 20.99 1.81 7.41
C LYS A 68 21.81 1.30 6.22
N THR A 69 21.68 0.01 5.91
CA THR A 69 22.35 -0.63 4.77
C THR A 69 21.82 -0.06 3.46
N ILE A 70 20.50 0.06 3.32
CA ILE A 70 19.86 0.66 2.13
C ILE A 70 20.35 2.08 1.93
N ALA A 71 20.36 2.91 2.97
CA ALA A 71 20.80 4.30 2.88
C ALA A 71 22.28 4.41 2.45
N LYS A 72 23.15 3.55 3.00
CA LYS A 72 24.57 3.51 2.64
C LYS A 72 24.76 3.13 1.17
N GLU A 73 24.20 2.00 0.75
CA GLU A 73 24.35 1.49 -0.62
C GLU A 73 23.69 2.43 -1.66
N SER A 74 22.58 3.07 -1.30
CA SER A 74 21.89 4.05 -2.15
C SER A 74 22.73 5.30 -2.44
N ARG A 75 23.53 5.76 -1.46
CA ARG A 75 24.47 6.89 -1.66
C ARG A 75 25.68 6.51 -2.51
N CYS A 76 26.11 5.25 -2.44
CA CYS A 76 27.22 4.75 -3.27
C CYS A 76 26.79 4.55 -4.73
N TYR A 77 25.50 4.31 -4.98
CA TYR A 77 24.99 4.07 -6.31
C TYR A 77 24.78 5.36 -7.10
N LYS A 78 25.52 5.51 -8.22
CA LYS A 78 25.66 6.76 -8.98
C LYS A 78 24.34 7.40 -9.45
N ILE A 79 23.34 6.60 -9.83
CA ILE A 79 22.05 7.12 -10.30
C ILE A 79 21.18 7.54 -9.11
N ILE A 80 21.07 6.66 -8.11
CA ILE A 80 20.23 6.88 -6.93
C ILE A 80 20.77 8.05 -6.11
N SER A 81 22.08 8.18 -5.95
CA SER A 81 22.69 9.33 -5.27
C SER A 81 22.32 10.66 -5.93
N LYS A 82 22.22 10.72 -7.26
CA LYS A 82 21.78 11.94 -7.96
C LYS A 82 20.32 12.24 -7.67
N VAL A 83 19.46 11.22 -7.74
CA VAL A 83 18.03 11.38 -7.41
C VAL A 83 17.86 11.86 -5.97
N ILE A 84 18.58 11.26 -5.01
CA ILE A 84 18.57 11.72 -3.62
C ILE A 84 18.95 13.19 -3.53
N THR A 85 20.05 13.62 -4.16
CA THR A 85 20.44 15.05 -4.12
C THR A 85 19.39 15.98 -4.73
N PHE A 86 18.66 15.57 -5.77
CA PHE A 86 17.59 16.41 -6.33
C PHE A 86 16.39 16.50 -5.39
N VAL A 87 16.01 15.39 -4.75
CA VAL A 87 14.84 15.32 -3.87
C VAL A 87 15.10 15.98 -2.51
N THR A 88 16.34 15.96 -2.02
CA THR A 88 16.69 16.53 -0.71
C THR A 88 17.17 17.99 -0.77
N ASN A 89 17.37 18.55 -1.97
CA ASN A 89 17.83 19.93 -2.16
C ASN A 89 16.68 20.94 -2.40
N ASP A 90 15.42 20.53 -2.25
CA ASP A 90 14.29 21.46 -2.23
C ASP A 90 14.19 22.15 -0.85
N GLU A 91 15.10 23.12 -0.63
CA GLU A 91 14.86 24.35 0.16
C GLU A 91 14.90 25.57 -0.77
#